data_AF-A0A952KUF6-F1
#
_entry.id   AF-A0A952KUF6-F1
#
_cell.length_a   1.000
_cell.length_b   1.000
_cell.length_c   1.000
_cell.angle_alpha   90.00
_cell.angle_beta   90.00
_cell.angle_gamma   90.00
#
_symmetry.space_group_name_H-M   'P 1'
#
loop_
_entity.id
_entity.type
_entity.pdbx_description
1 polymer ?
#
loop_
_entity_poly.entity_id
_entity_poly.type
_entity_poly.pdbx_seq_one_letter_code
_entity_poly.pdbx_strand_id
1 'polypeptide(L)' 'MARQLLGVIGVEVSAAGVAEHYGARTTGGVIDGWLVDTVDAGLVARIEAAGISSRAVPLMMTDHDATAAMVEAALDLAGL' A
#
# COMPACT_ATOMS: atom_id res chain seq x y z
N MET A 1 -14.72 -9.95 -7.21
CA MET A 1 -13.78 -9.83 -6.06
C MET A 1 -12.36 -9.76 -6.59
N ALA A 2 -11.51 -8.86 -6.09
CA ALA A 2 -10.14 -8.68 -6.60
C ALA A 2 -9.31 -10.00 -6.63
N ARG A 3 -9.55 -10.88 -5.65
CA ARG A 3 -9.03 -12.26 -5.59
C ARG A 3 -9.08 -13.01 -6.92
N GLN A 4 -10.14 -12.84 -7.71
CA GLN A 4 -10.35 -13.59 -8.95
C GLN A 4 -9.29 -13.25 -10.01
N LEU A 5 -8.80 -12.01 -10.04
CA LEU A 5 -7.86 -11.54 -11.05
C LEU A 5 -6.41 -11.64 -10.56
N LEU A 6 -6.15 -11.31 -9.29
CA LEU A 6 -4.80 -11.40 -8.73
C LEU A 6 -4.25 -12.84 -8.78
N GLY A 7 -5.08 -13.85 -8.50
CA GLY A 7 -4.67 -15.25 -8.59
C GLY A 7 -4.30 -15.70 -10.01
N VAL A 8 -4.91 -15.11 -11.05
CA VAL A 8 -4.61 -15.44 -12.46
C VAL A 8 -3.18 -15.04 -12.83
N ILE A 9 -2.68 -13.95 -12.26
CA ILE A 9 -1.32 -13.45 -12.49
C ILE A 9 -0.34 -13.89 -11.40
N GLY A 10 -0.74 -14.81 -10.51
CA GLY A 10 0.10 -15.33 -9.44
C GLY A 10 0.42 -14.34 -8.31
N VAL A 11 -0.37 -13.27 -8.16
CA VAL A 11 -0.19 -12.26 -7.11
C VAL A 11 -0.99 -12.66 -5.87
N GLU A 12 -0.33 -12.61 -4.70
CA GLU A 12 -0.96 -12.84 -3.40
C GLU A 12 -2.07 -11.82 -3.15
N VAL A 13 -3.22 -12.29 -2.64
CA VAL A 13 -4.35 -11.41 -2.28
C VAL A 13 -4.10 -10.78 -0.91
N SER A 14 -3.16 -9.83 -0.85
CA SER A 14 -2.84 -9.04 0.33
C SER A 14 -2.25 -7.68 -0.07
N ALA A 15 -2.24 -6.72 0.86
CA ALA A 15 -1.63 -5.41 0.59
C ALA A 15 -0.13 -5.54 0.28
N ALA A 16 0.58 -6.44 0.97
CA ALA A 16 1.99 -6.72 0.71
C ALA A 16 2.21 -7.36 -0.68
N GLY A 17 1.38 -8.33 -1.07
CA GLY A 17 1.48 -8.98 -2.37
C GLY A 17 1.32 -8.00 -3.53
N VAL A 18 0.40 -7.03 -3.39
CA VAL A 18 0.20 -5.98 -4.40
C VAL A 18 1.37 -4.98 -4.39
N ALA A 19 1.87 -4.59 -3.22
CA ALA A 19 3.05 -3.71 -3.12
C ALA A 19 4.29 -4.34 -3.79
N GLU A 20 4.56 -5.62 -3.51
CA GLU A 20 5.65 -6.39 -4.10
C GLU A 20 5.48 -6.57 -5.61
N HIS A 21 4.25 -6.75 -6.10
CA HIS A 21 3.95 -6.85 -7.52
C HIS A 21 4.28 -5.56 -8.30
N TYR A 22 3.93 -4.40 -7.75
CA TYR A 22 4.30 -3.11 -8.36
C TYR A 22 5.78 -2.78 -8.19
N GLY A 23 6.37 -3.22 -7.07
CA GLY A 23 7.79 -3.12 -6.77
C GLY A 23 8.27 -1.70 -6.40
N ALA A 24 9.38 -1.66 -5.66
CA ALA A 24 10.06 -0.43 -5.32
C ALA A 24 10.70 0.21 -6.55
N ARG A 25 10.54 1.53 -6.73
CA ARG A 25 11.15 2.26 -7.85
C ARG A 25 12.67 2.12 -7.88
N THR A 26 13.31 2.01 -6.72
CA THR A 26 14.76 1.83 -6.56
C THR A 26 15.28 0.52 -7.12
N THR A 27 14.42 -0.48 -7.33
CA THR A 27 14.78 -1.80 -7.86
C THR A 27 14.08 -2.12 -9.19
N GLY A 28 13.58 -1.09 -9.89
CA GLY A 28 12.97 -1.22 -11.22
C GLY A 28 11.44 -1.36 -11.21
N GLY A 29 10.80 -1.25 -10.05
CA GLY A 29 9.35 -1.09 -9.92
C GLY A 29 8.88 0.35 -10.11
N VAL A 30 7.70 0.70 -9.58
CA VAL A 30 7.07 2.01 -9.82
C VAL A 30 6.72 2.82 -8.55
N ILE A 31 6.78 2.20 -7.37
CA ILE A 31 6.28 2.78 -6.12
C ILE A 31 7.42 3.24 -5.21
N ASP A 32 7.27 4.43 -4.61
CA ASP A 32 8.16 4.94 -3.56
C ASP A 32 7.56 4.73 -2.16
N GLY A 33 6.23 4.81 -2.04
CA GLY A 33 5.51 4.63 -0.78
C GLY A 33 4.18 3.89 -0.95
N TRP A 34 3.81 3.11 0.05
CA TRP A 34 2.61 2.27 0.04
C TRP A 34 1.90 2.32 1.41
N LEU A 35 0.75 2.98 1.46
CA LEU A 35 -0.12 2.97 2.64
C LEU A 35 -0.94 1.68 2.68
N VAL A 36 -1.14 1.15 3.88
CA VAL A 36 -2.04 0.03 4.15
C VAL A 36 -3.10 0.43 5.16
N ASP A 37 -4.21 -0.30 5.23
CA ASP A 37 -5.22 -0.03 6.26
C ASP A 37 -4.66 -0.40 7.64
N THR A 38 -5.18 0.23 8.70
CA THR A 38 -4.89 -0.12 10.10
C THR A 38 -5.04 -1.62 10.41
N VAL A 39 -5.99 -2.32 9.77
CA VAL A 39 -6.16 -3.78 9.98
C VAL A 39 -5.00 -4.59 9.41
N ASP A 40 -4.25 -4.03 8.46
CA ASP A 40 -3.11 -4.62 7.78
C ASP A 40 -1.77 -4.13 8.37
N ALA A 41 -1.77 -3.51 9.55
CA ALA A 41 -0.56 -2.99 10.19
C ALA A 41 0.57 -4.03 10.33
N GLY A 42 0.23 -5.32 10.46
CA GLY A 42 1.21 -6.41 10.50
C GLY A 42 2.00 -6.60 9.21
N LEU A 43 1.58 -6.02 8.09
CA LEU A 43 2.25 -6.12 6.79
C LEU A 43 3.27 -5.00 6.54
N VAL A 44 3.27 -3.94 7.34
CA VAL A 44 4.16 -2.77 7.14
C VAL A 44 5.62 -3.20 7.08
N ALA A 45 6.08 -3.99 8.06
CA ALA A 45 7.47 -4.45 8.09
C ALA A 45 7.88 -5.29 6.88
N ARG A 46 6.96 -6.08 6.30
CA ARG A 46 7.20 -6.84 5.08
C ARG A 46 7.38 -5.92 3.87
N ILE A 47 6.55 -4.89 3.77
CA ILE A 47 6.59 -3.91 2.67
C ILE A 47 7.86 -3.04 2.76
N GLU A 48 8.25 -2.63 3.98
CA GLU A 48 9.50 -1.92 4.21
C GLU A 48 10.72 -2.78 3.86
N ALA A 49 10.69 -4.08 4.19
CA ALA A 49 11.74 -5.02 3.78
C ALA A 49 11.84 -5.21 2.26
N ALA A 50 10.75 -4.95 1.52
CA ALA A 50 10.75 -4.91 0.05
C ALA A 50 11.30 -3.59 -0.53
N GLY A 51 11.74 -2.66 0.32
CA GLY A 51 12.33 -1.37 -0.08
C GLY A 51 11.32 -0.27 -0.38
N ILE A 52 10.07 -0.41 0.09
CA ILE A 52 8.99 0.56 -0.11
C ILE A 52 8.64 1.18 1.24
N SER A 53 8.64 2.52 1.33
CA SER A 53 8.22 3.21 2.57
C SER A 53 6.75 2.91 2.85
N SER A 54 6.40 2.53 4.07
CA SER A 54 5.02 2.11 4.38
C SER A 54 4.55 2.61 5.73
N ARG A 55 3.23 2.78 5.86
CA ARG A 55 2.55 3.13 7.10
C ARG A 55 1.12 2.60 7.06
N ALA A 56 0.63 2.17 8.23
CA ALA A 56 -0.77 1.82 8.41
C ALA A 56 -1.57 3.06 8.81
N VAL A 57 -2.63 3.38 8.07
CA VAL A 57 -3.56 4.48 8.32
C VAL A 57 -4.98 4.04 7.98
N PRO A 58 -6.06 4.70 8.43
CA PRO A 58 -7.40 4.36 7.98
C PRO A 58 -7.52 4.57 6.47
N LEU A 59 -7.88 3.52 5.70
CA LEU A 59 -8.00 3.59 4.24
C LEU A 59 -9.43 3.30 3.74
N MET A 60 -10.41 3.27 4.64
CA MET A 60 -11.81 3.18 4.26
C MET A 60 -12.35 4.58 3.91
N MET A 61 -12.69 4.80 2.65
CA MET A 61 -13.29 6.05 2.15
C MET A 61 -14.77 6.14 2.53
N THR A 62 -15.08 6.30 3.82
CA THR A 62 -16.47 6.37 4.33
C THR A 62 -17.17 7.67 3.96
N ASP A 63 -16.40 8.75 3.82
CA ASP A 63 -16.86 10.10 3.46
C ASP A 63 -15.68 10.93 2.88
N HIS A 64 -15.95 12.19 2.54
CA HIS A 64 -14.95 13.08 1.96
C HIS A 64 -13.84 13.43 2.94
N ASP A 65 -14.13 13.60 4.23
CA ASP A 65 -13.14 13.98 5.23
C ASP A 65 -12.18 12.81 5.51
N ALA A 66 -12.70 11.59 5.56
CA ALA A 66 -11.89 10.37 5.64
C ALA A 66 -10.96 10.24 4.42
N THR A 67 -11.46 10.53 3.23
CA THR A 67 -10.65 10.49 1.99
C THR A 67 -9.60 11.60 1.98
N ALA A 68 -9.92 12.81 2.47
CA ALA A 68 -8.96 13.89 2.61
C ALA A 68 -7.81 13.52 3.56
N ALA A 69 -8.12 12.91 4.71
CA ALA A 69 -7.11 12.41 5.65
C ALA A 69 -6.21 11.33 5.04
N MET A 70 -6.73 10.46 4.16
CA MET A 70 -5.92 9.47 3.42
C MET A 70 -4.91 10.17 2.49
N VAL A 71 -5.32 11.24 1.82
CA VAL A 71 -4.45 12.01 0.92
C VAL A 71 -3.38 12.75 1.71
N GLU A 72 -3.74 13.38 2.84
CA GLU A 72 -2.76 14.01 3.75
C GLU A 72 -1.70 13.00 4.20
N ALA A 73 -2.11 11.80 4.63
CA ALA A 73 -1.16 10.75 5.01
C ALA A 73 -0.24 10.31 3.86
N ALA A 74 -0.72 10.36 2.61
CA ALA A 74 0.09 10.03 1.43
C ALA A 74 1.10 11.13 1.10
N LEU A 75 0.71 12.41 1.23
CA LEU A 75 1.60 13.56 1.09
C LEU A 75 2.70 13.54 2.17
N ASP A 76 2.32 13.32 3.43
CA ASP A 76 3.26 13.16 4.55
C ASP A 76 4.27 12.04 4.29
N LEU A 77 3.82 10.89 3.76
CA LEU A 77 4.69 9.77 3.43
C LEU A 77 5.68 10.11 2.30
N ALA A 78 5.25 10.95 1.34
CA ALA A 78 6.11 11.46 0.27
C ALA A 78 7.03 12.61 0.72
N GLY A 79 6.84 13.14 1.93
CA GLY A 79 7.59 14.29 2.46
C GLY A 79 7.16 15.63 1.85
N LEU A 80 5.88 15.78 1.52
CA LEU A 80 5.26 16.97 0.92
C LEU A 80 4.45 17.78 1.94
#